data_AF-A0A931X1L3-F1
#
_entry.id   AF-A0A931X1L3-F1
#
_cell.length_a   1.000
_cell.length_b   1.000
_cell.length_c   1.000
_cell.angle_alpha   90.00
_cell.angle_beta   90.00
_cell.angle_gamma   90.00
#
_symmetry.space_group_name_H-M   'P 1'
#
loop_
_entity.id
_entity.type
_entity.pdbx_description
1 polymer ?
#
loop_
_entity_poly.entity_id
_entity_poly.type
_entity_poly.pdbx_seq_one_letter_code
_entity_poly.pdbx_strand_id
1 'polypeptide(L)'
;MPPVEIHLALNHVPVVGFAGALAILVWGVLRRDEEVQRVGLAACVAVALLTIPVYFTGEPAEDVAEQLPGVTHDVIENHEEAAKYAFISSSLCGAVALLGMIVWRSPERRAFALRATLVLCVATTAMIGRTAMLGGQIRHTEVRAGAAVNAPAELERDAKQTRD
;
A
#
# COMPACT_ATOMS: atom_id res chain seq x y z
N MET A 1 2.41 -24.01 2.26
CA MET A 1 3.48 -23.04 2.54
C MET A 1 3.21 -22.46 3.93
N PRO A 2 4.23 -22.25 4.77
CA PRO A 2 4.06 -21.54 6.03
C PRO A 2 3.51 -20.13 5.78
N PRO A 3 2.67 -19.57 6.67
CA PRO A 3 2.04 -18.26 6.48
C PRO A 3 3.03 -17.13 6.15
N VAL A 4 4.22 -17.13 6.77
CA VAL A 4 5.31 -16.17 6.52
C VAL A 4 5.76 -16.17 5.06
N GLU A 5 5.95 -17.35 4.46
CA GLU A 5 6.34 -17.46 3.05
C GLU A 5 5.26 -16.90 2.13
N ILE A 6 3.98 -17.11 2.46
CA ILE A 6 2.85 -16.58 1.71
C ILE A 6 2.83 -15.05 1.79
N HIS A 7 3.03 -14.50 2.99
CA HIS A 7 3.08 -13.04 3.19
C HIS A 7 4.20 -12.42 2.35
N LEU A 8 5.42 -12.96 2.44
CA LEU A 8 6.59 -12.46 1.70
C LEU A 8 6.45 -12.65 0.18
N ALA A 9 5.80 -13.71 -0.28
CA ALA A 9 5.57 -13.94 -1.70
C ALA A 9 4.51 -12.98 -2.28
N LEU A 10 3.49 -12.63 -1.49
CA LEU A 10 2.33 -11.89 -1.97
C LEU A 10 2.34 -10.40 -1.61
N ASN A 11 3.13 -9.94 -0.65
CA ASN A 11 3.11 -8.54 -0.18
C ASN A 11 3.40 -7.49 -1.26
N HIS A 12 4.11 -7.86 -2.33
CA HIS A 12 4.36 -6.99 -3.48
C HIS A 12 3.18 -6.91 -4.45
N VAL A 13 2.29 -7.91 -4.43
CA VAL A 13 1.15 -8.01 -5.36
C VAL A 13 0.18 -6.84 -5.18
N PRO A 14 -0.23 -6.43 -3.97
CA PRO A 14 -1.07 -5.25 -3.79
C PRO A 14 -0.45 -3.96 -4.35
N VAL A 15 0.87 -3.78 -4.22
CA VAL A 15 1.59 -2.57 -4.69
C VAL A 15 1.51 -2.45 -6.21
N VAL A 16 1.97 -3.48 -6.91
CA VAL A 16 1.98 -3.50 -8.38
C VAL A 16 0.56 -3.62 -8.94
N GLY A 17 -0.28 -4.40 -8.28
CA GLY A 17 -1.66 -4.67 -8.68
C GLY A 17 -2.52 -3.41 -8.68
N PHE A 18 -2.53 -2.62 -7.59
CA PHE A 18 -3.31 -1.39 -7.53
C PHE A 18 -2.75 -0.30 -8.44
N ALA A 19 -1.42 -0.17 -8.56
CA ALA A 19 -0.82 0.74 -9.52
C ALA A 19 -1.21 0.40 -10.97
N GLY A 20 -1.20 -0.89 -11.33
CA GLY A 20 -1.63 -1.37 -12.64
C GLY A 20 -3.13 -1.18 -12.88
N ALA A 21 -3.98 -1.52 -11.89
CA ALA A 21 -5.42 -1.33 -11.97
C ALA A 21 -5.78 0.16 -12.14
N LEU A 22 -5.09 1.05 -11.42
CA LEU A 22 -5.23 2.50 -11.55
C LEU A 22 -4.87 2.97 -12.97
N ALA A 23 -3.75 2.51 -13.51
CA ALA A 23 -3.31 2.87 -14.86
C ALA A 23 -4.34 2.45 -15.92
N ILE A 24 -4.87 1.21 -15.83
CA ILE A 24 -5.91 0.70 -16.73
C ILE A 24 -7.20 1.53 -16.59
N LEU A 25 -7.63 1.81 -15.36
CA LEU A 25 -8.87 2.54 -15.10
C LEU A 25 -8.78 3.98 -15.61
N VAL A 26 -7.65 4.68 -15.37
CA VAL A 26 -7.38 6.02 -15.91
C VAL A 26 -7.40 5.99 -17.43
N TRP A 27 -6.72 5.02 -18.05
CA TRP A 27 -6.70 4.89 -19.50
C TRP A 27 -8.09 4.67 -20.09
N GLY A 28 -8.89 3.77 -19.51
CA GLY A 28 -10.26 3.51 -19.94
C GLY A 28 -11.17 4.74 -19.80
N VAL A 29 -11.00 5.53 -18.74
CA VAL A 29 -11.76 6.79 -18.55
C VAL A 29 -11.34 7.83 -19.59
N LEU A 30 -10.04 8.03 -19.83
CA LEU A 30 -9.53 9.00 -20.80
C LEU A 30 -9.94 8.66 -22.24
N ARG A 31 -9.90 7.37 -22.60
CA ARG A 31 -10.31 6.88 -23.92
C ARG A 31 -11.82 6.74 -24.08
N ARG A 32 -12.59 6.91 -22.99
CA ARG A 32 -14.04 6.63 -22.95
C ARG A 32 -14.37 5.21 -23.44
N ASP A 33 -13.47 4.27 -23.20
CA ASP A 33 -13.59 2.88 -23.61
C ASP A 33 -14.27 2.07 -22.49
N GLU A 34 -15.49 1.63 -22.75
CA GLU A 34 -16.28 0.88 -21.77
C GLU A 34 -15.68 -0.48 -21.42
N GLU A 35 -15.02 -1.14 -22.37
CA GLU A 35 -14.41 -2.44 -22.16
C GLU A 35 -13.18 -2.30 -21.25
N VAL A 36 -12.31 -1.34 -21.55
CA VAL A 36 -11.13 -1.05 -20.72
C VAL A 36 -11.53 -0.60 -19.32
N GLN A 37 -12.59 0.20 -19.18
CA GLN A 37 -13.13 0.59 -17.87
C GLN A 37 -13.57 -0.63 -17.05
N ARG A 38 -14.27 -1.60 -17.67
CA ARG A 38 -14.66 -2.85 -17.00
C ARG A 38 -13.43 -3.67 -16.58
N VAL A 39 -12.42 -3.75 -17.44
CA VAL A 39 -11.16 -4.44 -17.10
C VAL A 39 -10.49 -3.76 -15.90
N GLY A 40 -10.44 -2.43 -15.87
CA GLY A 40 -9.92 -1.67 -14.72
C GLY A 40 -10.69 -1.95 -13.42
N LEU A 41 -12.03 -1.96 -13.46
CA LEU A 41 -12.85 -2.33 -12.30
C LEU A 41 -12.60 -3.77 -11.85
N ALA A 42 -12.55 -4.72 -12.79
CA ALA A 42 -12.29 -6.12 -12.49
C ALA A 42 -10.89 -6.31 -11.88
N ALA A 43 -9.89 -5.57 -12.36
CA ALA A 43 -8.55 -5.56 -11.78
C ALA A 43 -8.56 -5.06 -10.32
N CYS A 44 -9.27 -3.96 -10.02
CA CYS A 44 -9.44 -3.50 -8.64
C CYS A 44 -10.06 -4.57 -7.74
N VAL A 45 -11.09 -5.28 -8.21
CA VAL A 45 -11.72 -6.38 -7.46
C VAL A 45 -10.72 -7.51 -7.22
N ALA A 46 -10.03 -7.96 -8.27
CA ALA A 46 -9.08 -9.06 -8.17
C ALA A 46 -7.95 -8.76 -7.19
N VAL A 47 -7.37 -7.56 -7.27
CA VAL A 47 -6.28 -7.16 -6.38
C VAL A 47 -6.77 -6.97 -4.94
N ALA A 48 -7.97 -6.41 -4.74
CA ALA A 48 -8.58 -6.31 -3.41
C ALA A 48 -8.74 -7.69 -2.76
N LEU A 49 -9.21 -8.70 -3.50
CA LEU A 49 -9.30 -10.07 -2.99
C LEU A 49 -7.94 -10.65 -2.62
N LEU A 50 -6.89 -10.34 -3.40
CA LEU A 50 -5.52 -10.77 -3.10
C LEU A 50 -4.92 -10.09 -1.87
N THR A 51 -5.44 -8.94 -1.44
CA THR A 51 -5.01 -8.30 -0.18
C THR A 51 -5.46 -9.07 1.06
N ILE A 52 -6.49 -9.91 0.97
CA ILE A 52 -7.01 -10.72 2.09
C ILE A 52 -5.95 -11.69 2.62
N PRO A 53 -5.39 -12.62 1.80
CA PRO A 53 -4.36 -13.52 2.29
C PRO A 53 -3.09 -12.77 2.72
N VAL A 54 -2.73 -11.66 2.07
CA VAL A 54 -1.57 -10.84 2.48
C VAL A 54 -1.76 -10.31 3.90
N TYR A 55 -2.92 -9.71 4.18
CA TYR A 55 -3.20 -9.13 5.49
C TYR A 55 -3.19 -10.19 6.60
N PHE A 56 -3.92 -11.29 6.43
CA PHE A 56 -4.02 -12.33 7.46
C PHE A 56 -2.75 -13.17 7.64
N THR A 57 -1.85 -13.18 6.67
CA THR A 57 -0.53 -13.82 6.82
C THR A 57 0.52 -12.88 7.42
N GLY A 58 0.17 -11.61 7.68
CA GLY A 58 1.04 -10.60 8.28
C GLY A 58 1.35 -10.85 9.75
N GLU A 59 0.36 -11.22 10.56
CA GLU A 59 0.53 -11.49 11.99
C GLU A 59 1.57 -12.61 12.25
N PRO A 60 1.51 -13.79 11.60
CA PRO A 60 2.60 -14.76 11.70
C PRO A 60 3.97 -14.28 11.19
N ALA A 61 3.99 -13.32 10.25
CA ALA A 61 5.23 -12.74 9.73
C ALA A 61 5.85 -11.74 10.72
N GLU A 62 5.02 -11.01 11.45
CA GLU A 62 5.40 -10.15 12.56
C GLU A 62 6.06 -10.95 13.69
N ASP A 63 5.44 -12.03 14.17
CA ASP A 63 5.99 -12.88 15.24
C ASP A 63 7.43 -13.33 14.97
N VAL A 64 7.74 -13.61 13.70
CA VAL A 64 9.09 -13.99 13.24
C VAL A 64 9.99 -12.77 13.11
N ALA A 65 9.48 -11.65 12.63
CA ALA A 65 10.23 -10.41 12.45
C ALA A 65 10.66 -9.80 13.79
N GLU A 66 9.86 -9.90 14.84
CA GLU A 66 10.19 -9.39 16.20
C GLU A 66 11.44 -10.07 16.80
N GLN A 67 11.75 -11.29 16.37
CA GLN A 67 12.91 -12.04 16.84
C GLN A 67 14.20 -11.68 16.08
N LEU A 68 14.12 -10.83 15.06
CA LEU A 68 15.26 -10.45 14.24
C LEU A 68 16.11 -9.35 14.91
N PRO A 69 17.44 -9.47 14.94
CA PRO A 69 18.32 -8.43 15.47
C PRO A 69 18.14 -7.09 14.74
N GLY A 70 17.92 -6.00 15.49
CA GLY A 70 17.82 -4.65 14.94
C GLY A 70 16.42 -4.24 14.48
N VAL A 71 15.44 -5.15 14.55
CA VAL A 71 14.01 -4.84 14.37
C VAL A 71 13.44 -4.39 15.71
N THR A 72 12.63 -3.33 15.68
CA THR A 72 11.97 -2.78 16.88
C THR A 72 10.47 -2.91 16.70
N HIS A 73 9.76 -3.19 17.80
CA HIS A 73 8.30 -3.31 17.82
C HIS A 73 7.61 -2.12 17.14
N ASP A 74 8.00 -0.88 17.47
CA ASP A 74 7.45 0.35 16.86
C ASP A 74 7.48 0.35 15.32
N VAL A 75 8.50 -0.26 14.70
CA VAL A 75 8.62 -0.27 13.23
C VAL A 75 7.65 -1.28 12.61
N ILE A 76 7.42 -2.40 13.29
CA ILE A 76 6.43 -3.38 12.87
C ILE A 76 5.01 -2.83 13.09
N GLU A 77 4.72 -2.27 14.27
CA GLU A 77 3.42 -1.68 14.61
C GLU A 77 3.01 -0.60 13.60
N ASN A 78 3.94 0.29 13.22
CA ASN A 78 3.69 1.30 12.19
C ASN A 78 3.31 0.69 10.82
N HIS A 79 3.97 -0.40 10.42
CA HIS A 79 3.65 -1.12 9.20
C HIS A 79 2.29 -1.80 9.29
N GLU A 80 1.99 -2.46 10.40
CA GLU A 80 0.73 -3.16 10.66
C GLU A 80 -0.45 -2.20 10.66
N GLU A 81 -0.34 -1.07 11.36
CA GLU A 81 -1.38 -0.05 11.40
C GLU A 81 -1.65 0.52 9.99
N ALA A 82 -0.59 0.83 9.25
CA ALA A 82 -0.72 1.26 7.86
C ALA A 82 -1.35 0.16 6.98
N ALA A 83 -0.96 -1.10 7.16
CA ALA A 83 -1.52 -2.25 6.43
C ALA A 83 -3.02 -2.43 6.70
N LYS A 84 -3.47 -2.24 7.94
CA LYS A 84 -4.89 -2.28 8.31
C LYS A 84 -5.71 -1.24 7.57
N TYR A 85 -5.26 0.01 7.57
CA TYR A 85 -5.97 1.06 6.83
C TYR A 85 -5.93 0.81 5.31
N ALA A 86 -4.79 0.35 4.78
CA ALA A 86 -4.68 -0.02 3.37
C ALA A 86 -5.61 -1.17 2.98
N PHE A 87 -5.77 -2.18 3.84
CA PHE A 87 -6.66 -3.33 3.66
C PHE A 87 -8.15 -2.93 3.70
N ILE A 88 -8.54 -2.05 4.62
CA ILE A 88 -9.91 -1.51 4.66
C ILE A 88 -10.20 -0.71 3.38
N SER A 89 -9.25 0.14 2.97
CA SER A 89 -9.35 0.95 1.76
C SER A 89 -9.44 0.08 0.50
N SER A 90 -8.61 -0.96 0.38
CA SER A 90 -8.64 -1.91 -0.75
C SER A 90 -9.95 -2.67 -0.81
N SER A 91 -10.47 -3.12 0.33
CA SER A 91 -11.75 -3.82 0.42
C SER A 91 -12.91 -2.93 -0.02
N LEU A 92 -12.93 -1.66 0.43
CA LEU A 92 -13.93 -0.68 0.00
C LEU A 92 -13.81 -0.38 -1.50
N CYS A 93 -12.59 -0.17 -2.01
CA CYS A 93 -12.34 0.05 -3.43
C CYS A 93 -12.83 -1.13 -4.28
N GLY A 94 -12.53 -2.37 -3.89
CA GLY A 94 -12.98 -3.58 -4.56
C GLY A 94 -14.50 -3.72 -4.53
N ALA A 95 -15.14 -3.47 -3.38
CA ALA A 95 -16.60 -3.52 -3.27
C ALA A 95 -17.30 -2.49 -4.18
N VAL A 96 -16.80 -1.24 -4.20
CA VAL A 96 -17.35 -0.19 -5.08
C VAL A 96 -17.11 -0.53 -6.56
N ALA A 97 -15.95 -1.10 -6.90
CA ALA A 97 -15.66 -1.55 -8.25
C ALA A 97 -16.62 -2.67 -8.71
N LEU A 98 -16.86 -3.66 -7.83
CA LEU A 98 -17.81 -4.74 -8.08
C LEU A 98 -19.23 -4.21 -8.26
N LEU A 99 -19.68 -3.29 -7.41
CA LEU A 99 -20.98 -2.62 -7.55
C LEU A 99 -21.06 -1.86 -8.88
N GLY A 100 -19.99 -1.19 -9.30
CA GLY A 100 -19.89 -0.51 -10.59
C GLY A 100 -20.12 -1.45 -11.77
N MET A 101 -19.58 -2.68 -11.70
CA MET A 101 -19.83 -3.71 -12.70
C MET A 101 -21.29 -4.20 -12.68
N ILE A 102 -21.90 -4.37 -11.50
CA ILE A 102 -23.29 -4.81 -11.36
C ILE A 102 -24.27 -3.78 -11.94
N VAL A 103 -24.05 -2.49 -11.65
CA VAL A 103 -24.94 -1.40 -12.10
C VAL A 103 -24.64 -0.89 -13.51
N TRP A 104 -23.82 -1.61 -14.30
CA TRP A 104 -23.30 -1.13 -15.58
C TRP A 104 -24.37 -0.70 -16.59
N ARG A 105 -25.57 -1.28 -16.52
CA ARG A 105 -26.70 -0.95 -17.40
C ARG A 105 -27.28 0.45 -17.16
N SER A 106 -26.96 1.10 -16.03
CA SER A 106 -27.41 2.46 -15.72
C SER A 106 -26.26 3.45 -15.94
N PRO A 107 -26.34 4.33 -16.95
CA PRO A 107 -25.24 5.25 -17.29
C PRO A 107 -24.84 6.18 -16.14
N GLU A 108 -25.81 6.72 -15.41
CA GLU A 108 -25.58 7.62 -14.27
C GLU A 108 -24.88 6.89 -13.11
N ARG A 109 -25.40 5.71 -12.73
CA ARG A 109 -24.83 4.89 -11.65
C ARG A 109 -23.45 4.37 -12.01
N ARG A 110 -23.25 3.97 -13.27
CA ARG A 110 -21.94 3.57 -13.82
C ARG A 110 -20.94 4.72 -13.71
N ALA A 111 -21.31 5.92 -14.16
CA ALA A 111 -20.42 7.06 -14.13
C ALA A 111 -20.06 7.46 -12.68
N PHE A 112 -21.02 7.38 -11.76
CA PHE A 112 -20.76 7.59 -10.34
C PHE A 112 -19.80 6.53 -9.77
N ALA A 113 -20.08 5.24 -10.00
CA ALA A 113 -19.25 4.15 -9.50
C ALA A 113 -17.83 4.16 -10.07
N LEU A 114 -17.65 4.52 -11.36
CA LEU A 114 -16.33 4.69 -11.96
C LEU A 114 -15.54 5.82 -11.29
N ARG A 115 -16.15 6.99 -11.08
CA ARG A 115 -15.49 8.11 -10.37
C ARG A 115 -15.15 7.75 -8.94
N ALA A 116 -16.09 7.12 -8.22
CA ALA A 116 -15.87 6.68 -6.85
C ALA A 116 -14.73 5.66 -6.76
N THR A 117 -14.74 4.65 -7.64
CA THR A 117 -13.66 3.66 -7.72
C THR A 117 -12.34 4.30 -8.06
N LEU A 118 -12.30 5.26 -8.98
CA LEU A 118 -11.07 5.95 -9.36
C LEU A 118 -10.45 6.70 -8.17
N VAL A 119 -11.26 7.48 -7.43
CA VAL A 119 -10.81 8.21 -6.24
C VAL A 119 -10.32 7.24 -5.16
N LEU A 120 -11.08 6.17 -4.90
CA LEU A 120 -10.68 5.14 -3.95
C LEU A 120 -9.39 4.44 -4.39
N CYS A 121 -9.26 4.07 -5.66
CA CYS A 121 -8.08 3.39 -6.20
C CYS A 121 -6.82 4.24 -6.05
N VAL A 122 -6.90 5.56 -6.28
CA VAL A 122 -5.79 6.50 -6.01
C VAL A 122 -5.43 6.51 -4.54
N ALA A 123 -6.41 6.67 -3.65
CA ALA A 123 -6.18 6.69 -2.21
C ALA A 123 -5.59 5.36 -1.70
N THR A 124 -6.17 4.23 -2.11
CA THR A 124 -5.69 2.88 -1.80
C THR A 124 -4.26 2.66 -2.30
N THR A 125 -3.93 3.08 -3.53
CA THR A 125 -2.57 2.97 -4.07
C THR A 125 -1.57 3.74 -3.21
N ALA A 126 -1.90 4.96 -2.80
CA ALA A 126 -1.05 5.76 -1.93
C ALA A 126 -0.87 5.11 -0.54
N MET A 127 -1.95 4.59 0.05
CA MET A 127 -1.92 3.91 1.35
C MET A 127 -1.07 2.63 1.30
N ILE A 128 -1.26 1.80 0.28
CA ILE A 128 -0.43 0.60 0.05
C ILE A 128 1.03 0.98 -0.18
N GLY A 129 1.30 2.07 -0.90
CA GLY A 129 2.64 2.61 -1.07
C GLY A 129 3.30 2.97 0.27
N ARG A 130 2.56 3.64 1.17
CA ARG A 130 3.02 3.93 2.54
C ARG A 130 3.29 2.64 3.33
N THR A 131 2.38 1.66 3.29
CA THR A 131 2.57 0.36 3.94
C THR A 131 3.85 -0.33 3.44
N ALA A 132 4.10 -0.33 2.13
CA ALA A 132 5.29 -0.93 1.54
C ALA A 132 6.58 -0.19 1.95
N MET A 133 6.55 1.15 2.02
CA MET A 133 7.65 1.97 2.53
C MET A 133 8.01 1.61 3.98
N LEU A 134 7.02 1.48 4.85
CA LEU A 134 7.22 1.08 6.25
C LEU A 134 7.72 -0.36 6.36
N GLY A 135 7.19 -1.27 5.53
CA GLY A 135 7.67 -2.66 5.47
C GLY A 135 9.14 -2.77 5.05
N GLY A 136 9.62 -1.87 4.18
CA GLY A 136 11.04 -1.77 3.85
C GLY A 136 11.92 -1.43 5.05
N GLN A 137 11.43 -0.66 6.01
CA GLN A 137 12.18 -0.26 7.21
C GLN A 137 12.34 -1.40 8.23
N ILE A 138 11.46 -2.42 8.18
CA ILE A 138 11.58 -3.62 9.03
C ILE A 138 12.88 -4.37 8.73
N ARG A 139 13.28 -4.48 7.46
CA ARG A 139 14.47 -5.24 7.06
C ARG A 139 15.72 -4.38 6.85
N HIS A 140 15.55 -3.12 6.46
CA HIS A 140 16.65 -2.22 6.11
C HIS A 140 16.94 -1.21 7.24
N THR A 141 17.63 -1.65 8.28
CA THR A 141 18.16 -0.75 9.33
C THR A 141 19.09 0.33 8.75
N GLU A 142 19.72 0.06 7.61
CA GLU A 142 20.52 0.99 6.81
C GLU A 142 19.74 2.21 6.28
N VAL A 143 18.43 2.08 5.99
CA VAL A 143 17.56 3.22 5.61
C VAL A 143 17.33 4.15 6.80
N ARG A 144 17.31 3.63 8.03
CA ARG A 144 17.27 4.43 9.28
C ARG A 144 18.61 5.07 9.60
N ALA A 145 19.72 4.34 9.42
CA ALA A 145 21.06 4.85 9.72
C ALA A 145 21.47 6.01 8.79
N GLY A 146 21.10 5.97 7.51
CA GLY A 146 21.36 7.06 6.56
C GLY A 146 20.64 8.38 6.89
N ALA A 147 19.50 8.33 7.60
CA ALA A 147 18.80 9.52 8.07
C ALA A 147 19.52 10.20 9.27
N ALA A 148 20.16 9.42 10.14
CA ALA A 148 20.92 9.93 11.28
C ALA A 148 22.29 10.51 10.89
N VAL A 149 22.91 10.02 9.80
CA VAL A 149 24.21 10.51 9.32
C VAL A 149 24.13 11.90 8.65
N ASN A 150 22.93 12.35 8.27
CA ASN A 150 22.71 13.67 7.65
C ASN A 150 22.23 14.76 8.64
N ALA A 151 22.26 14.51 9.94
CA ALA A 151 22.09 15.59 10.93
C ALA A 151 23.31 16.54 10.82
N PRO A 152 23.13 17.86 10.62
CA PRO A 152 24.25 18.77 10.53
C PRO A 152 25.05 18.71 11.84
N ALA A 153 26.37 18.56 11.71
CA ALA A 153 27.35 18.68 12.78
C ALA A 153 27.44 20.14 13.30
N GLU A 154 26.31 20.70 13.70
CA GLU A 154 26.20 22.09 14.17
C GLU A 154 26.48 22.22 15.68
N LEU A 155 26.50 21.11 16.42
CA LEU A 155 26.75 21.13 17.87
C LEU A 155 28.24 21.07 18.27
N GLU A 156 29.17 20.81 17.33
CA GLU A 156 30.61 20.69 17.66
C GLU A 156 31.41 21.98 17.38
N ARG A 157 30.80 22.99 16.72
CA ARG A 157 31.46 24.29 16.47
C ARG A 157 31.34 25.26 17.64
N ASP A 158 30.23 25.25 18.38
CA ASP A 158 30.01 26.17 19.51
C ASP A 158 30.88 25.86 20.75
N ALA A 159 31.33 24.61 20.90
CA ALA A 159 32.20 24.21 22.01
C ALA A 159 33.67 24.67 21.84
N LYS A 160 34.09 25.01 20.61
CA LYS A 160 35.45 25.51 20.34
C LYS A 160 35.56 27.04 20.35
N GLN A 161 34.47 27.77 20.13
CA GLN A 161 34.48 29.23 20.05
C GLN A 161 34.31 29.93 21.42
N THR A 162 33.96 29.18 22.47
CA THR A 162 33.85 29.67 23.85
C THR A 162 35.12 29.49 24.68
N ARG A 163 36.24 29.07 24.05
CA ARG A 163 37.53 28.80 24.72
C ARG A 163 38.70 29.69 24.25
N ASP A 164 38.43 30.75 23.49
CA ASP A 164 39.38 31.82 23.14
C ASP A 164 38.92 33.15 23.77
#